data_AF-A0A0U3B6R0-F1
#
_entry.id   AF-A0A0U3B6R0-F1
#
_cell.length_a   1.000
_cell.length_b   1.000
_cell.length_c   1.000
_cell.angle_alpha   90.00
_cell.angle_beta   90.00
_cell.angle_gamma   90.00
#
_symmetry.space_group_name_H-M   'P 1'
#
loop_
_entity.id
_entity.type
_entity.pdbx_description
1 polymer ?
#
loop_
_entity_poly.entity_id
_entity_poly.type
_entity_poly.pdbx_seq_one_letter_code
_entity_poly.pdbx_strand_id
1 'polypeptide(L)'
;MNSIDMYLRRVNFWLSHRDRESISSSIREALEDQVQAKEIQLGRQLTDTEISQVVKQFGPPALAASRYKLYRPLIAGSLMLVFLRIISMGLMAILLVQGVLVSVAIVNDVPIGEALVEGLGRAVIGFCIGFTLTTLVFAWLTRIYPCAGDEAI
;
A
#
# COMPACT_ATOMS: atom_id res chain seq x y z
N MET A 1 -26.36 -23.22 14.15
CA MET A 1 -25.40 -22.20 13.63
C MET A 1 -24.58 -21.73 14.80
N ASN A 2 -23.26 -21.89 14.75
CA ASN A 2 -22.37 -21.58 15.87
C ASN A 2 -22.27 -20.04 16.06
N SER A 3 -22.13 -19.57 17.30
CA SER A 3 -21.96 -18.14 17.65
C SER A 3 -20.79 -17.49 16.89
N ILE A 4 -19.74 -18.26 16.61
CA ILE A 4 -18.56 -17.84 15.85
C ILE A 4 -18.91 -17.53 14.39
N ASP A 5 -19.71 -18.37 13.73
CA ASP A 5 -20.09 -18.17 12.32
C ASP A 5 -20.90 -16.89 12.11
N MET A 6 -21.81 -16.60 13.04
CA MET A 6 -22.62 -15.38 12.99
C MET A 6 -21.75 -14.13 13.17
N TYR A 7 -20.73 -14.22 14.03
CA TYR A 7 -19.76 -13.14 14.22
C TYR A 7 -18.93 -12.90 12.97
N LEU A 8 -18.34 -13.95 12.37
CA LEU A 8 -17.55 -13.86 11.14
C LEU A 8 -18.37 -13.30 9.96
N ARG A 9 -19.65 -13.69 9.84
CA ARG A 9 -20.55 -13.09 8.84
C ARG A 9 -20.66 -11.58 9.00
N ARG A 10 -20.71 -11.09 10.25
CA ARG A 10 -20.82 -9.67 10.56
C ARG A 10 -19.50 -8.92 10.35
N VAL A 11 -18.36 -9.59 10.58
CA VAL A 11 -17.01 -9.06 10.26
C VAL A 11 -16.82 -8.93 8.75
N ASN A 12 -17.25 -9.93 7.97
CA ASN A 12 -17.13 -9.93 6.50
C ASN A 12 -17.82 -8.75 5.82
N PHE A 13 -18.86 -8.17 6.43
CA PHE A 13 -19.51 -6.96 5.94
C PHE A 13 -18.54 -5.76 5.87
N TRP A 14 -17.54 -5.69 6.76
CA TRP A 14 -16.58 -4.59 6.84
C TRP A 14 -15.28 -4.83 6.05
N LEU A 15 -15.14 -6.02 5.46
CA LEU A 15 -13.95 -6.46 4.72
C LEU A 15 -14.15 -6.39 3.20
N SER A 16 -13.06 -6.09 2.49
CA SER A 16 -13.00 -6.13 1.02
C SER A 16 -13.21 -7.57 0.53
N HIS A 17 -13.88 -7.75 -0.61
CA HIS A 17 -14.19 -9.08 -1.15
C HIS A 17 -12.96 -9.98 -1.32
N ARG A 18 -11.79 -9.39 -1.55
CA ARG A 18 -10.54 -10.10 -1.80
C ARG A 18 -9.91 -10.68 -0.53
N ASP A 19 -10.11 -10.01 0.61
CA ASP A 19 -9.41 -10.33 1.85
C ASP A 19 -10.30 -11.06 2.86
N ARG A 20 -11.61 -11.15 2.58
CA ARG A 20 -12.62 -11.79 3.45
C ARG A 20 -12.20 -13.18 3.89
N GLU A 21 -11.78 -14.04 2.96
CA GLU A 21 -11.51 -15.44 3.25
C GLU A 21 -10.29 -15.58 4.18
N SER A 22 -9.16 -15.02 3.78
CA SER A 22 -7.91 -15.03 4.57
C SER A 22 -8.11 -14.42 5.97
N ILE A 23 -8.70 -13.22 6.06
CA ILE A 23 -8.91 -12.54 7.35
C ILE A 23 -9.93 -13.29 8.21
N SER A 24 -11.00 -13.83 7.62
CA SER A 24 -11.99 -14.60 8.38
C SER A 24 -11.41 -15.90 8.94
N SER A 25 -10.49 -16.54 8.21
CA SER A 25 -9.76 -17.72 8.66
C SER A 25 -8.89 -17.40 9.87
N SER A 26 -8.08 -16.34 9.81
CA SER A 26 -7.23 -15.93 10.93
C SER A 26 -8.04 -15.50 12.16
N ILE A 27 -9.19 -14.83 11.97
CA ILE A 27 -10.07 -14.46 13.10
C ILE A 27 -10.73 -15.70 13.70
N ARG A 28 -11.10 -16.69 12.88
CA ARG A 28 -11.64 -17.98 13.36
C ARG A 28 -10.61 -18.71 14.22
N GLU A 29 -9.40 -18.88 13.71
CA GLU A 29 -8.30 -19.56 14.40
C GLU A 29 -7.99 -18.89 15.75
N ALA A 30 -7.88 -17.55 15.77
CA ALA A 30 -7.66 -16.81 17.01
C ALA A 30 -8.81 -16.95 18.04
N LEU A 31 -10.05 -17.12 17.59
CA LEU A 31 -11.19 -17.37 18.47
C LEU A 31 -11.19 -18.81 18.99
N GLU A 32 -10.87 -19.79 18.14
CA GLU A 32 -10.75 -21.20 18.51
C GLU A 32 -9.63 -21.41 19.54
N ASP A 33 -8.48 -20.76 19.37
CA ASP A 33 -7.39 -20.75 20.34
C ASP A 33 -7.82 -20.19 21.71
N GLN A 34 -8.59 -19.09 21.73
CA GLN A 34 -9.11 -18.53 22.98
C GLN A 34 -10.14 -19.43 23.66
N VAL A 35 -10.99 -20.09 22.87
CA VAL A 35 -11.95 -21.07 23.40
C VAL A 35 -11.18 -22.24 24.01
N GLN A 36 -10.21 -22.81 23.29
CA GLN A 36 -9.41 -23.94 23.76
C GLN A 36 -8.62 -23.58 25.03
N ALA A 37 -8.02 -22.39 25.09
CA ALA A 37 -7.33 -21.91 26.28
C ALA A 37 -8.27 -21.83 27.50
N LYS A 38 -9.52 -21.41 27.31
CA LYS A 38 -10.53 -21.41 28.38
C LYS A 38 -10.99 -22.81 28.75
N GLU A 39 -11.17 -23.71 27.79
CA GLU A 39 -11.54 -25.11 28.05
C GLU A 39 -10.48 -25.82 28.88
N ILE A 40 -9.20 -25.59 28.57
CA ILE A 40 -8.06 -26.12 29.34
C ILE A 40 -8.08 -25.57 30.77
N GLN A 41 -8.32 -24.27 30.95
CA GLN A 41 -8.42 -23.65 32.29
C GLN A 41 -9.60 -24.17 33.11
N LEU A 42 -10.74 -24.43 32.46
CA LEU A 42 -11.96 -24.91 33.11
C LEU A 42 -12.00 -26.44 33.27
N GLY A 43 -11.10 -27.17 32.60
CA GLY A 43 -11.06 -28.64 32.61
C GLY A 43 -12.28 -29.30 31.97
N ARG A 44 -13.06 -28.56 31.19
CA ARG A 44 -14.28 -29.03 30.51
C ARG A 44 -14.52 -28.25 29.21
N GLN A 45 -15.29 -28.83 28.30
CA GLN A 45 -15.72 -28.12 27.10
C GLN A 45 -16.62 -26.92 27.46
N LEU A 46 -16.47 -25.83 26.70
CA LEU A 46 -17.26 -24.62 26.87
C LEU A 46 -18.64 -24.82 26.26
N THR A 47 -19.66 -24.31 26.96
CA THR A 47 -21.03 -24.28 26.44
C THR A 47 -21.19 -23.20 25.36
N ASP A 48 -22.16 -23.35 24.46
CA ASP A 48 -22.46 -22.35 23.42
C ASP A 48 -22.67 -20.92 23.98
N THR A 49 -23.25 -20.84 25.18
CA THR A 49 -23.41 -19.57 25.92
C THR A 49 -22.07 -18.96 26.34
N GLU A 50 -21.11 -19.78 26.78
CA GLU A 50 -19.77 -19.33 27.17
C GLU A 50 -18.93 -18.93 25.95
N ILE A 51 -19.07 -19.65 24.83
CA ILE A 51 -18.46 -19.28 23.54
C ILE A 51 -18.97 -17.91 23.08
N SER A 52 -20.27 -17.64 23.24
CA SER A 52 -20.83 -16.32 22.91
C SER A 52 -20.25 -15.19 23.77
N GLN A 53 -19.86 -15.47 25.01
CA GLN A 53 -19.19 -14.50 25.88
C GLN A 53 -17.74 -14.27 25.46
N VAL A 54 -17.03 -15.32 25.02
CA VAL A 54 -15.68 -15.19 24.43
C VAL A 54 -15.71 -14.27 23.21
N VAL A 55 -16.65 -14.50 22.29
CA VAL A 55 -16.82 -13.64 21.11
C VAL A 55 -17.13 -12.19 21.50
N LYS A 56 -17.95 -11.96 22.53
CA LYS A 56 -18.21 -10.59 23.04
C LYS A 56 -16.98 -9.94 23.66
N GLN A 57 -16.13 -10.71 24.35
CA GLN A 57 -14.86 -10.24 24.91
C GLN A 57 -13.83 -9.90 23.82
N PHE A 58 -13.86 -10.61 22.69
CA PHE A 58 -13.02 -10.34 21.53
C PHE A 58 -13.26 -8.93 20.93
N GLY A 59 -14.50 -8.42 21.09
CA GLY A 59 -14.86 -7.04 20.81
C GLY A 59 -15.85 -6.86 19.66
N PRO A 60 -16.18 -5.61 19.28
CA PRO A 60 -17.10 -5.33 18.19
C PRO A 60 -16.56 -5.82 16.85
N PRO A 61 -17.40 -6.36 15.95
CA PRO A 61 -16.94 -6.91 14.66
C PRO A 61 -16.26 -5.87 13.76
N ALA A 62 -16.67 -4.60 13.84
CA ALA A 62 -16.02 -3.51 13.11
C ALA A 62 -14.58 -3.25 13.62
N LEU A 63 -14.36 -3.34 14.93
CA LEU A 63 -13.05 -3.17 15.53
C LEU A 63 -12.13 -4.35 15.19
N ALA A 64 -12.65 -5.57 15.25
CA ALA A 64 -11.91 -6.76 14.81
C ALA A 64 -11.52 -6.67 13.32
N ALA A 65 -12.45 -6.28 12.44
CA ALA A 65 -12.14 -6.05 11.03
C ALA A 65 -11.04 -4.99 10.84
N SER A 66 -11.05 -3.92 11.65
CA SER A 66 -10.02 -2.87 11.56
C SER A 66 -8.64 -3.31 12.06
N ARG A 67 -8.58 -4.18 13.09
CA ARG A 67 -7.32 -4.73 13.61
C ARG A 67 -6.66 -5.71 12.65
N TYR A 68 -7.47 -6.50 11.96
CA TYR A 68 -7.00 -7.51 11.01
C TYR A 68 -6.96 -7.01 9.56
N LYS A 69 -7.43 -5.79 9.28
CA LYS A 69 -7.12 -5.12 8.02
C LYS A 69 -5.61 -4.94 7.97
N LEU A 70 -4.93 -5.81 7.22
CA LEU A 70 -3.55 -5.60 6.82
C LEU A 70 -3.49 -4.18 6.23
N TYR A 71 -2.75 -3.29 6.88
CA TYR A 71 -2.38 -2.01 6.30
C TYR A 71 -1.46 -2.34 5.12
N ARG A 72 -2.05 -2.63 3.96
CA ARG A 72 -1.31 -2.92 2.74
C ARG A 72 -0.90 -1.56 2.18
N PRO A 73 0.36 -1.12 2.31
CA PRO A 73 0.80 0.08 1.62
C PRO A 73 0.53 -0.13 0.13
N LEU A 74 -0.05 0.88 -0.54
CA LEU A 74 -0.35 0.84 -1.99
C LEU A 74 0.90 0.56 -2.85
N ILE A 75 2.09 0.63 -2.24
CA ILE A 75 3.38 0.35 -2.85
C ILE A 75 4.10 -0.61 -1.87
N ALA A 76 4.44 -1.82 -2.33
CA ALA A 76 5.28 -2.72 -1.55
C ALA A 76 6.59 -1.99 -1.21
N GLY A 77 7.07 -2.06 0.04
CA GLY A 77 8.23 -1.28 0.50
C GLY A 77 9.47 -1.42 -0.40
N SER A 78 9.60 -2.56 -1.11
CA SER A 78 10.64 -2.82 -2.11
C SER A 78 10.55 -1.91 -3.36
N LEU A 79 9.33 -1.60 -3.83
CA LEU A 79 9.10 -0.75 -5.01
C LEU A 79 9.20 0.75 -4.69
N MET A 80 9.01 1.15 -3.42
CA MET A 80 9.09 2.54 -3.00
C MET A 80 10.50 3.13 -3.22
N LEU A 81 11.54 2.35 -2.94
CA LEU A 81 12.94 2.75 -3.15
C LEU A 81 13.26 2.91 -4.64
N VAL A 82 12.73 2.02 -5.49
CA VAL A 82 12.91 2.08 -6.95
C VAL A 82 12.19 3.30 -7.53
N PHE A 83 10.97 3.56 -7.09
CA PHE A 83 10.21 4.75 -7.48
C PHE A 83 10.94 6.06 -7.14
N LEU A 84 11.44 6.17 -5.90
CA LEU A 84 12.25 7.34 -5.48
C LEU A 84 13.55 7.46 -6.27
N ARG A 85 14.22 6.34 -6.58
CA ARG A 85 15.43 6.33 -7.43
C ARG A 85 15.14 6.87 -8.83
N ILE A 86 14.04 6.45 -9.45
CA ILE A 86 13.66 6.90 -10.79
C ILE A 86 13.31 8.39 -10.79
N ILE A 87 12.52 8.86 -9.81
CA ILE A 87 12.21 10.28 -9.66
C ILE A 87 13.48 11.11 -9.44
N SER A 88 14.37 10.67 -8.55
CA SER A 88 15.63 11.36 -8.27
C SER A 88 16.53 11.42 -9.50
N MET A 89 16.59 10.36 -10.30
CA MET A 89 17.40 10.30 -11.52
C MET A 89 16.81 11.22 -12.61
N GLY A 90 15.48 11.24 -12.75
CA GLY A 90 14.79 12.18 -13.65
C GLY A 90 15.01 13.64 -13.26
N LEU A 91 14.92 13.95 -11.96
CA LEU A 91 15.20 15.29 -11.43
C LEU A 91 16.65 15.72 -11.75
N MET A 92 17.62 14.83 -11.51
CA MET A 92 19.04 15.11 -11.76
C MET A 92 19.33 15.35 -13.25
N ALA A 93 18.72 14.56 -14.14
CA ALA A 93 18.87 14.73 -15.59
C ALA A 93 18.34 16.10 -16.06
N ILE A 94 17.19 16.53 -15.52
CA ILE A 94 16.59 17.82 -15.88
C ILE A 94 17.44 18.98 -15.39
N LEU A 95 17.96 18.90 -14.16
CA LEU A 95 18.89 19.91 -13.63
C LEU A 95 20.18 19.99 -14.45
N LEU A 96 20.74 18.86 -14.89
CA LEU A 96 21.93 18.83 -15.74
C LEU A 96 21.67 19.49 -17.10
N VAL A 97 20.58 19.14 -17.77
CA VAL A 97 20.23 19.73 -19.08
C VAL A 97 20.02 21.24 -18.96
N GLN A 98 19.33 21.69 -17.91
CA GLN A 98 19.15 23.12 -17.65
C GLN A 98 20.46 23.84 -17.34
N GLY A 99 21.34 23.22 -16.54
CA GLY A 99 22.66 23.77 -16.26
C GLY A 99 23.49 23.95 -17.53
N VAL A 100 23.47 22.98 -18.45
CA VAL A 100 24.19 23.07 -19.73
C VAL A 100 23.59 24.19 -20.61
N LEU A 101 22.27 24.28 -20.72
CA LEU A 101 21.62 25.32 -21.53
C LEU A 101 21.90 26.74 -21.02
N VAL A 102 21.85 26.95 -19.71
CA VAL A 102 22.22 28.23 -19.09
C VAL A 102 23.70 28.55 -19.34
N SER A 103 24.58 27.56 -19.23
CA SER A 103 26.01 27.74 -19.50
C SER A 103 26.27 28.16 -20.95
N VAL A 104 25.57 27.53 -21.92
CA VAL A 104 25.65 27.90 -23.33
C VAL A 104 25.08 29.30 -23.57
N ALA A 105 23.97 29.67 -22.92
CA ALA A 105 23.38 30.99 -23.08
C ALA A 105 24.30 32.12 -22.62
N ILE A 106 25.02 31.91 -21.50
CA ILE A 106 26.02 32.87 -21.00
C ILE A 106 27.17 33.06 -22.00
N VAL A 107 27.64 31.99 -22.65
CA VAL A 107 28.72 32.06 -23.66
C VAL A 107 28.27 32.80 -24.92
N ASN A 108 26.96 32.84 -25.22
CA ASN A 108 26.41 33.52 -26.39
C ASN A 108 25.95 34.96 -26.09
N ASP A 109 26.37 35.57 -24.98
CA ASP A 109 26.00 36.92 -24.54
C ASP A 109 24.48 37.15 -24.45
N VAL A 110 23.70 36.07 -24.29
CA VAL A 110 22.25 36.17 -24.08
C VAL A 110 22.01 36.75 -22.68
N PRO A 111 21.14 37.78 -22.55
CA PRO A 111 20.80 38.32 -21.24
C PRO A 111 20.27 37.21 -20.33
N ILE A 112 20.92 37.07 -19.17
CA ILE A 112 20.70 35.98 -18.21
C ILE A 112 19.20 35.84 -17.86
N GLY A 113 18.46 36.95 -17.80
CA GLY A 113 17.02 36.96 -17.53
C GLY A 113 16.17 36.25 -18.59
N GLU A 114 16.46 36.44 -19.88
CA GLU A 114 15.73 35.78 -20.97
C GLU A 114 16.09 34.29 -21.05
N ALA A 115 17.38 33.97 -20.89
CA ALA A 115 17.85 32.60 -20.85
C ALA A 115 17.25 31.80 -19.68
N LEU A 116 17.07 32.45 -18.52
CA LEU A 116 16.39 31.85 -17.37
C LEU A 116 14.91 31.59 -17.65
N VAL A 117 14.17 32.56 -18.18
CA VAL A 117 12.73 32.41 -18.45
C VAL A 117 12.47 31.34 -19.51
N GLU A 118 13.24 31.35 -20.60
CA GLU A 118 13.11 30.36 -21.66
C GLU A 118 13.58 28.97 -21.20
N GLY A 119 14.69 28.91 -20.44
CA GLY A 119 15.17 27.70 -19.80
C GLY A 119 14.14 27.09 -18.86
N LEU A 120 13.52 27.90 -17.99
CA LEU A 120 12.49 27.47 -17.04
C LEU A 120 11.25 26.94 -17.77
N GLY A 121 10.78 27.63 -18.82
CA GLY A 121 9.63 27.19 -19.61
C GLY A 121 9.88 25.82 -20.27
N ARG A 122 11.06 25.65 -20.89
CA ARG A 122 11.48 24.37 -21.46
C ARG A 122 11.68 23.29 -20.39
N ALA A 123 12.18 23.67 -19.20
CA ALA A 123 12.36 22.76 -18.07
C ALA A 123 11.03 22.18 -17.61
N VAL A 124 10.02 23.04 -17.44
CA VAL A 124 8.70 22.65 -16.95
C VAL A 124 8.02 21.73 -17.98
N ILE A 125 8.07 22.08 -19.26
CA ILE A 125 7.51 21.23 -20.32
C ILE A 125 8.23 19.88 -20.40
N GLY A 126 9.55 19.88 -20.38
CA GLY A 126 10.36 18.65 -20.37
C GLY A 126 10.10 17.79 -19.14
N PHE A 127 9.93 18.42 -17.97
CA PHE A 127 9.57 17.75 -16.73
C PHE A 127 8.17 17.13 -16.85
N CYS A 128 7.17 17.85 -17.33
CA CYS A 128 5.82 17.32 -17.52
C CYS A 128 5.81 16.11 -18.49
N ILE A 129 6.53 16.19 -19.60
CA ILE A 129 6.61 15.11 -20.59
C ILE A 129 7.37 13.90 -20.00
N GLY A 130 8.53 14.11 -19.40
CA GLY A 130 9.33 13.07 -18.78
C GLY A 130 8.60 12.40 -17.62
N PHE A 131 7.93 13.18 -16.77
CA PHE A 131 7.08 12.69 -15.69
C PHE A 131 5.91 11.87 -16.22
N THR A 132 5.22 12.35 -17.27
CA THR A 132 4.09 11.63 -17.89
C THR A 132 4.53 10.31 -18.51
N LEU A 133 5.63 10.30 -19.27
CA LEU A 133 6.20 9.08 -19.87
C LEU A 133 6.66 8.09 -18.81
N THR A 134 7.36 8.56 -17.78
CA THR A 134 7.83 7.71 -16.68
C THR A 134 6.64 7.10 -15.93
N THR A 135 5.62 7.91 -15.63
CA THR A 135 4.39 7.45 -14.98
C THR A 135 3.65 6.45 -15.85
N LEU A 136 3.57 6.67 -17.17
CA LEU A 136 2.96 5.73 -18.11
C LEU A 136 3.71 4.41 -18.18
N VAL A 137 5.05 4.44 -18.28
CA VAL A 137 5.89 3.24 -18.29
C VAL A 137 5.70 2.45 -17.00
N PHE A 138 5.67 3.13 -15.85
CA PHE A 138 5.49 2.46 -14.56
C PHE A 138 4.07 1.91 -14.39
N ALA A 139 3.06 2.65 -14.84
CA ALA A 139 1.67 2.18 -14.88
C ALA A 139 1.52 0.96 -15.80
N TRP A 140 2.21 0.94 -16.93
CA TRP A 140 2.21 -0.19 -17.87
C TRP A 140 2.97 -1.40 -17.31
N LEU A 141 4.14 -1.20 -16.70
CA LEU A 141 4.90 -2.23 -16.01
C LEU A 141 4.11 -2.83 -14.84
N THR A 142 3.45 -2.00 -14.03
CA THR A 142 2.61 -2.47 -12.92
C THR A 142 1.40 -3.27 -13.43
N ARG A 143 0.88 -2.91 -14.61
CA ARG A 143 -0.22 -3.63 -15.26
C ARG A 143 0.23 -4.97 -15.86
N ILE A 144 1.49 -5.08 -16.31
CA ILE A 144 2.07 -6.29 -16.90
C ILE A 144 2.64 -7.25 -15.84
N TYR A 145 3.15 -6.72 -14.72
CA TYR A 145 3.69 -7.51 -13.61
C TYR A 145 2.83 -7.43 -12.34
N PRO A 146 1.56 -7.89 -12.34
CA PRO A 146 0.77 -7.99 -11.12
C PRO A 146 1.25 -9.09 -10.16
N CYS A 147 2.22 -9.93 -10.55
CA CYS A 147 2.60 -11.16 -9.84
C CYS A 147 3.99 -11.15 -9.17
N ALA A 148 4.78 -10.08 -9.24
CA ALA A 148 6.12 -10.05 -8.61
C ALA A 148 6.09 -9.64 -7.11
N GLY A 149 4.97 -9.86 -6.43
CA GLY A 149 4.77 -9.51 -5.03
C GLY A 149 4.46 -10.70 -4.11
N ASP A 150 4.52 -11.94 -4.61
CA ASP A 150 4.20 -13.15 -3.83
C ASP A 150 5.36 -14.13 -3.70
N GLU A 151 6.52 -13.87 -4.33
CA GLU A 151 7.69 -14.77 -4.27
C GLU A 151 8.98 -14.07 -3.82
N ALA A 152 8.88 -13.20 -2.82
CA ALA A 152 10.05 -12.77 -2.05
C ALA A 152 9.69 -12.81 -0.56
N ILE A 153 9.68 -14.05 -0.05
CA ILE A 153 9.99 -14.52 1.32
C ILE A 153 9.93 -13.45 2.41
#